data_AF-A0A6B2J0E3-F1
#
_entry.id   AF-A0A6B2J0E3-F1
#
_cell.length_a   1.000
_cell.length_b   1.000
_cell.length_c   1.000
_cell.angle_alpha   90.00
_cell.angle_beta   90.00
_cell.angle_gamma   90.00
#
_symmetry.space_group_name_H-M   'P 1'
#
loop_
_entity.id
_entity.type
_entity.pdbx_description
1 polymer ?
#
loop_
_entity_poly.entity_id
_entity_poly.type
_entity_poly.pdbx_seq_one_letter_code
_entity_poly.pdbx_strand_id
1 'polypeptide(L)'
;MINRKHLQVWESKRDAAVRKGKPVPEYKPRQVSQATKAQHLSFIRSLLRAAANDWGWIKTAPVIKTRKPISKRIRWLTREEAERLIECMPESIKPVVIFALATGLRRSNIIGLEW
;
A
#
# COMPACT_ATOMS: atom_id res chain seq x y z
N MET A 1 -10.00 -13.97 5.43
CA MET A 1 -9.77 -12.68 6.10
C MET A 1 -10.39 -11.56 5.28
N ILE A 2 -11.39 -10.88 5.85
CA ILE A 2 -12.06 -9.71 5.24
C ILE A 2 -11.13 -8.50 5.38
N ASN A 3 -11.07 -7.65 4.35
CA ASN A 3 -10.23 -6.45 4.36
C ASN A 3 -10.87 -5.34 5.22
N ARG A 4 -10.43 -5.21 6.48
CA ARG A 4 -10.89 -4.15 7.41
C ARG A 4 -10.64 -2.74 6.89
N LYS A 5 -9.50 -2.51 6.22
CA LYS A 5 -9.17 -1.20 5.65
C LYS A 5 -10.14 -0.81 4.54
N HIS A 6 -10.66 -1.78 3.79
CA HIS A 6 -11.70 -1.53 2.78
C HIS A 6 -13.00 -1.03 3.40
N LEU A 7 -13.39 -1.58 4.56
CA LEU A 7 -14.55 -1.10 5.31
C LEU A 7 -14.35 0.33 5.79
N GLN A 8 -13.22 0.63 6.45
CA GLN A 8 -12.90 1.98 6.93
C GLN A 8 -12.93 3.05 5.82
N VAL A 9 -12.39 2.71 4.64
CA VAL A 9 -12.42 3.61 3.48
C VAL A 9 -13.85 3.81 2.97
N TRP A 10 -14.67 2.76 2.98
CA TRP A 10 -16.08 2.86 2.64
C TRP A 10 -16.86 3.72 3.64
N GLU A 11 -16.63 3.55 4.95
CA GLU A 11 -17.24 4.37 6.00
C GLU A 11 -16.90 5.86 5.81
N SER A 12 -15.63 6.17 5.55
CA SER A 12 -15.20 7.54 5.25
C SER A 12 -15.91 8.13 4.03
N LYS A 13 -16.14 7.33 2.99
CA LYS A 13 -16.88 7.73 1.79
C LYS A 13 -18.37 7.91 2.06
N ARG A 14 -18.98 7.03 2.85
CA ARG A 14 -20.37 7.15 3.30
C ARG A 14 -20.56 8.46 4.03
N ASP A 15 -19.72 8.76 5.02
CA ASP A 15 -19.86 9.97 5.84
C ASP A 15 -19.69 11.25 5.00
N ALA A 16 -18.80 11.21 3.99
CA ALA A 16 -18.65 12.30 3.03
C ALA A 16 -19.85 12.44 2.07
N ALA A 17 -20.48 11.33 1.67
CA ALA A 17 -21.69 11.34 0.85
C ALA A 17 -22.89 11.91 1.61
N VAL A 18 -23.05 11.50 2.88
CA VAL A 18 -24.08 12.03 3.79
C VAL A 18 -23.92 13.54 3.96
N ARG A 19 -22.70 14.02 4.24
CA ARG A 19 -22.40 15.47 4.33
C ARG A 19 -22.72 16.25 3.06
N LYS A 20 -22.71 15.61 1.90
CA LYS A 20 -22.97 16.23 0.59
C LYS A 20 -24.40 15.98 0.08
N GLY A 21 -25.27 15.33 0.87
CA GLY A 21 -26.63 14.96 0.45
C GLY A 21 -26.66 13.98 -0.73
N LYS A 22 -25.59 13.22 -0.95
CA LYS A 22 -25.47 12.25 -2.06
C LYS A 22 -25.85 10.84 -1.59
N PRO A 23 -26.35 9.98 -2.49
CA PRO A 23 -26.66 8.60 -2.15
C PRO A 23 -25.40 7.86 -1.67
N VAL A 24 -25.57 7.09 -0.59
CA VAL A 24 -24.49 6.27 -0.03
C VAL A 24 -24.26 5.07 -0.94
N PRO A 25 -23.01 4.80 -1.37
CA PRO A 25 -22.72 3.61 -2.16
C PRO A 25 -22.88 2.34 -1.33
N GLU A 26 -23.39 1.27 -1.92
CA GLU A 26 -23.50 -0.04 -1.28
C GLU A 26 -22.12 -0.59 -0.84
N TYR A 27 -22.04 -1.16 0.37
CA TYR A 27 -20.82 -1.83 0.82
C TYR A 27 -20.74 -3.26 0.28
N LYS A 28 -19.70 -3.56 -0.49
CA LYS A 28 -19.37 -4.93 -0.91
C LYS A 28 -18.09 -5.40 -0.22
N PRO A 29 -18.15 -6.44 0.63
CA PRO A 29 -16.97 -6.92 1.32
C PRO A 29 -15.93 -7.43 0.32
N ARG A 30 -14.66 -7.11 0.56
CA ARG A 30 -13.54 -7.57 -0.26
C ARG A 30 -12.62 -8.44 0.55
N GLN A 31 -12.16 -9.52 -0.07
CA GLN A 31 -11.09 -10.33 0.51
C GLN A 31 -9.76 -9.56 0.48
N VAL A 32 -8.90 -9.85 1.44
CA VAL A 32 -7.52 -9.35 1.41
C VAL A 32 -6.76 -9.92 0.21
N SER A 33 -5.81 -9.13 -0.31
CA SER A 33 -4.97 -9.55 -1.42
C SER A 33 -4.10 -10.77 -1.05
N GLN A 34 -3.68 -11.55 -2.06
CA GLN A 34 -2.74 -12.65 -1.84
C GLN A 34 -1.41 -12.16 -1.26
N ALA A 35 -0.94 -10.98 -1.66
CA ALA A 35 0.25 -10.36 -1.08
C ALA A 35 0.08 -10.09 0.42
N THR A 36 -1.09 -9.59 0.84
CA THR A 36 -1.40 -9.39 2.26
C THR A 36 -1.35 -10.72 3.02
N LYS A 37 -1.97 -11.78 2.51
CA LYS A 37 -1.94 -13.12 3.14
C LYS A 37 -0.51 -13.65 3.26
N ALA A 38 0.29 -13.52 2.18
CA ALA A 38 1.68 -13.95 2.16
C ALA A 38 2.55 -13.19 3.18
N GLN A 39 2.34 -11.88 3.33
CA GLN A 39 3.06 -11.07 4.32
C GLN A 39 2.76 -11.51 5.75
N HIS A 40 1.49 -11.77 6.08
CA HIS A 40 1.10 -12.25 7.41
C HIS A 40 1.73 -13.61 7.71
N LEU A 41 1.67 -14.54 6.76
CA LEU A 41 2.31 -15.86 6.90
C LEU A 41 3.83 -15.74 7.03
N SER A 42 4.47 -14.80 6.34
CA SER A 42 5.91 -14.55 6.46
C SER A 42 6.26 -14.02 7.84
N PHE A 43 5.47 -13.09 8.38
CA PHE A 43 5.64 -12.58 9.74
C PHE A 43 5.49 -13.69 10.78
N ILE A 44 4.40 -14.47 10.72
CA ILE A 44 4.16 -15.58 11.64
C ILE A 44 5.31 -16.59 11.60
N ARG A 45 5.81 -16.92 10.40
CA ARG A 45 6.98 -17.80 10.27
C ARG A 45 8.19 -17.23 10.99
N SER A 46 8.52 -15.96 10.76
CA SER A 46 9.69 -15.34 11.39
C SER A 46 9.55 -15.28 12.91
N LEU A 47 8.35 -14.96 13.42
CA LEU A 47 8.06 -14.94 14.84
C LEU A 47 8.23 -16.31 15.49
N LEU A 48 7.67 -17.37 14.88
CA LEU A 48 7.82 -18.73 15.41
C LEU A 48 9.25 -19.24 15.34
N ARG A 49 10.03 -18.80 14.34
CA ARG A 49 11.46 -19.10 14.26
C ARG A 49 12.24 -18.41 15.38
N ALA A 50 11.98 -17.15 15.66
CA ALA A 50 12.60 -16.45 16.79
C ALA A 50 12.23 -17.12 18.13
N ALA A 51 10.95 -17.47 18.31
CA ALA A 51 10.48 -18.18 19.49
C ALA A 51 11.17 -19.54 19.70
N ALA A 52 11.49 -20.26 18.62
CA ALA A 52 12.18 -21.54 18.72
C ALA A 52 13.69 -21.41 18.89
N ASN A 53 14.33 -20.59 18.05
CA ASN A 53 15.78 -20.58 17.88
C ASN A 53 16.49 -19.59 18.79
N ASP A 54 15.84 -18.46 19.08
CA ASP A 54 16.48 -17.36 19.81
C ASP A 54 15.99 -17.32 21.27
N TRP A 55 14.69 -17.56 21.50
CA TRP A 55 14.09 -17.47 22.83
C TRP A 55 13.92 -18.82 23.53
N GLY A 56 13.95 -19.92 22.79
CA GLY A 56 13.74 -21.27 23.34
C GLY A 56 12.35 -21.50 23.93
N TRP A 57 11.35 -20.69 23.58
CA TRP A 57 9.97 -20.81 24.09
C TRP A 57 9.25 -22.04 23.55
N ILE A 58 9.63 -22.48 22.35
CA ILE A 58 9.12 -23.70 21.73
C ILE A 58 10.29 -24.56 21.26
N LYS A 59 10.13 -25.89 21.28
CA LYS A 59 11.21 -26.81 20.88
C LYS A 59 11.59 -26.66 19.40
N THR A 60 10.61 -26.49 18.52
CA THR A 60 10.82 -26.38 17.07
C THR A 60 9.77 -25.50 16.43
N ALA A 61 10.17 -24.71 15.43
CA ALA A 61 9.26 -23.88 14.65
C ALA A 61 8.57 -24.70 13.54
N PRO A 62 7.24 -24.58 13.35
CA PRO A 62 6.54 -25.28 12.27
C PRO A 62 6.92 -24.73 10.88
N VAL A 63 6.90 -25.61 9.88
CA VAL A 63 7.22 -25.25 8.49
C VAL A 63 6.01 -24.59 7.83
N ILE A 64 5.98 -23.26 7.86
CA ILE A 64 4.97 -22.47 7.14
C ILE A 64 5.46 -22.21 5.72
N LYS A 65 4.69 -22.56 4.69
CA LYS A 65 4.98 -22.22 3.28
C LYS A 65 4.36 -20.87 2.91
N THR A 66 5.14 -19.95 2.36
CA THR A 66 4.67 -18.66 1.84
C THR A 66 4.97 -18.61 0.36
N ARG A 67 3.94 -18.41 -0.45
CA ARG A 67 4.14 -18.11 -1.87
C ARG A 67 4.44 -16.62 -1.98
N LYS A 68 5.54 -16.26 -2.65
CA LYS A 68 5.79 -14.85 -2.99
C LYS A 68 4.70 -14.40 -3.96
N PRO A 69 4.00 -13.31 -3.69
CA PRO A 69 3.05 -12.76 -4.66
C PRO A 69 3.82 -12.35 -5.92
N ILE A 70 3.32 -12.73 -7.09
CA ILE A 70 3.90 -12.31 -8.37
C ILE A 70 3.68 -10.80 -8.49
N SER A 71 4.77 -10.02 -8.50
CA SER A 71 4.68 -8.58 -8.72
C SER A 71 4.36 -8.32 -10.18
N LYS A 72 3.17 -7.77 -10.46
CA LYS A 72 2.74 -7.37 -11.82
C LYS A 72 3.10 -5.93 -12.17
N ARG A 73 3.73 -5.17 -11.25
CA ARG A 73 4.03 -3.75 -11.47
C ARG A 73 5.48 -3.58 -11.90
N ILE A 74 5.72 -3.70 -13.19
CA ILE A 74 6.96 -3.26 -13.83
C ILE A 74 6.55 -2.37 -15.00
N ARG A 75 6.40 -1.07 -14.72
CA ARG A 75 6.19 -0.03 -15.74
C ARG A 75 6.80 1.26 -15.23
N TRP A 76 7.77 1.77 -15.97
CA TRP A 76 8.29 3.13 -15.81
C TRP A 76 7.66 4.04 -16.86
N LEU A 77 7.72 5.36 -16.62
CA LEU A 77 7.31 6.34 -17.62
C LEU A 77 8.40 6.46 -18.68
N THR A 78 8.01 6.59 -19.95
CA THR A 78 8.93 7.14 -20.97
C THR A 78 9.10 8.64 -20.75
N ARG A 79 10.08 9.24 -21.42
CA ARG A 79 10.31 10.68 -21.36
C ARG A 79 9.08 11.48 -21.81
N GLU A 80 8.49 11.06 -22.92
CA GLU A 80 7.31 11.69 -23.53
C GLU A 80 6.07 11.54 -22.62
N GLU A 81 5.95 10.41 -21.92
CA GLU A 81 4.89 10.23 -20.92
C GLU A 81 5.09 11.12 -19.70
N ALA A 82 6.33 11.34 -19.27
CA ALA A 82 6.65 12.24 -18.17
C ALA A 82 6.39 13.71 -18.53
N GLU A 83 6.74 14.13 -19.74
CA GLU A 83 6.46 15.47 -20.27
C GLU A 83 4.94 15.71 -20.34
N ARG A 84 4.18 14.80 -20.95
CA ARG A 84 2.69 14.88 -20.96
C ARG A 84 2.08 14.89 -19.56
N LEU A 85 2.67 14.13 -18.61
CA LEU A 85 2.21 14.12 -17.22
C LEU A 85 2.37 15.51 -16.58
N ILE A 86 3.49 16.18 -16.84
CA ILE A 86 3.77 17.53 -16.32
C ILE A 86 2.80 18.54 -16.94
N GLU A 87 2.57 18.49 -18.25
CA GLU A 87 1.69 19.41 -18.97
C GLU A 87 0.23 19.38 -18.47
N CYS A 88 -0.30 18.19 -18.20
CA CYS A 88 -1.68 18.02 -17.74
C CYS A 88 -1.88 18.26 -16.23
N MET A 89 -0.83 18.62 -15.49
CA MET A 89 -0.87 18.72 -14.03
C MET A 89 -1.30 20.10 -13.55
N PRO A 90 -2.12 20.21 -12.48
CA PRO A 90 -2.39 21.49 -11.83
C PRO A 90 -1.12 22.14 -11.28
N GLU A 91 -1.03 23.47 -11.39
CA GLU A 91 0.15 24.25 -10.96
C GLU A 91 0.52 24.04 -9.48
N SER A 92 -0.46 23.75 -8.62
CA SER A 92 -0.22 23.51 -7.19
C SER A 92 0.62 22.28 -6.88
N ILE A 93 0.63 21.26 -7.76
CA ILE A 93 1.35 20.01 -7.53
C ILE A 93 2.43 19.73 -8.57
N LYS A 94 2.45 20.49 -9.67
CA LYS A 94 3.44 20.40 -10.73
C LYS A 94 4.89 20.47 -10.21
N PRO A 95 5.29 21.40 -9.30
CA PRO A 95 6.66 21.44 -8.78
C PRO A 95 7.06 20.16 -8.02
N VAL A 96 6.15 19.60 -7.23
CA VAL A 96 6.38 18.36 -6.45
C VAL A 96 6.60 17.17 -7.39
N VAL A 97 5.84 17.10 -8.48
CA VAL A 97 5.97 16.02 -9.48
C VAL A 97 7.26 16.15 -10.27
N ILE A 98 7.63 17.36 -10.72
CA ILE A 98 8.90 17.62 -11.40
C ILE A 98 10.07 17.21 -10.49
N PHE A 99 10.04 17.63 -9.23
CA PHE A 99 11.06 17.26 -8.25
C PHE A 99 11.15 15.75 -8.05
N ALA A 100 10.01 15.05 -7.96
CA ALA A 100 9.97 13.60 -7.84
C ALA A 100 10.58 12.88 -9.06
N LEU A 101 10.29 13.36 -10.27
CA LEU A 101 10.83 12.81 -11.52
C LEU A 101 12.34 13.05 -11.65
N ALA A 102 12.82 14.21 -11.22
CA ALA A 102 14.24 14.58 -11.29
C ALA A 102 15.11 13.85 -10.25
N THR A 103 14.56 13.56 -9.06
CA THR A 103 15.34 13.03 -7.92
C THR A 103 15.11 11.56 -7.62
N GLY A 104 13.98 10.98 -8.04
CA GLY A 104 13.61 9.61 -7.71
C GLY A 104 13.26 9.39 -6.22
N LEU A 105 13.07 10.48 -5.44
CA LEU A 105 12.75 10.37 -4.02
C LEU A 105 11.35 9.79 -3.79
N ARG A 106 11.19 9.08 -2.66
CA ARG A 106 9.88 8.60 -2.22
C ARG A 106 9.01 9.78 -1.79
N ARG A 107 7.70 9.68 -2.05
CA ARG A 107 6.71 10.70 -1.66
C ARG A 107 6.88 11.22 -0.23
N SER A 108 7.10 10.32 0.74
CA SER A 108 7.27 10.73 2.15
C SER A 108 8.48 11.63 2.36
N ASN A 109 9.57 11.37 1.64
CA ASN A 109 10.80 12.14 1.76
C ASN A 109 10.60 13.52 1.15
N ILE A 110 9.86 13.63 0.04
CA ILE A 110 9.56 14.90 -0.62
C ILE A 110 8.65 15.77 0.25
N ILE A 111 7.57 15.20 0.79
CA ILE A 111 6.59 15.95 1.59
C ILE A 111 7.15 16.36 2.96
N GLY A 112 8.12 15.61 3.48
CA GLY A 112 8.80 15.90 4.75
C GLY A 112 10.12 16.64 4.59
N LEU A 113 10.36 17.34 3.48
CA LEU A 113 11.56 18.16 3.31
C LEU A 113 11.51 19.39 4.23
N GLU A 114 12.64 19.65 4.87
CA GLU A 114 12.90 20.81 5.71
C GLU A 114 14.08 21.60 5.11
N TRP A 115 14.16 22.90 5.42
CA TRP A 115 15.20 23.81 4.93
C TRP A 115 16.46 23.76 5.78
#